data_AF-A0A7C5H432-F1
#
_entry.id   AF-A0A7C5H432-F1
#
_cell.length_a   1.000
_cell.length_b   1.000
_cell.length_c   1.000
_cell.angle_alpha   90.00
_cell.angle_beta   90.00
_cell.angle_gamma   90.00
#
_symmetry.space_group_name_H-M   'P 1'
#
loop_
_entity.id
_entity.type
_entity.pdbx_description
1 polymer ?
#
loop_
_entity_poly.entity_id
_entity_poly.type
_entity_poly.pdbx_seq_one_letter_code
_entity_poly.pdbx_strand_id
1 'polypeptide(L)'
;MKILTKTAAVGWAFTLFALGAQFQEIPGGIKAEVDPYLIELKFYTPSTVRVTKRLQTHSFTNQSLSVIANPQQIQYKIGSGNGLVTLESTNLKVMLELTTGRISFAGPDGIVLLVEKERGFGFTNFNDAGVPSLSAWQSFILGKEEAIFGLGQQQHGKLVQRGVKLRMIQGNTDDYVPIFVSEKGYGVIWDNSSPTLFTDTQEETTFRSEVCESIDYYFVFGKNVDGVIAGIRELTGRAPMLPVWAFGYWQCKERYKSRSEIVGVVRRYRELGVPLDGVILDWRYWGNNYLWNAMEFLDPEFPDPAGMIREIHGMNCKIMISIWNSFGPMTKQYRELKEIGALLDFITWPESGCDLWPPRLDYPSGVRVYDAYNPTARDIYWKYLKNGLLTLGIDGWWIDSSEPDHLQFKDSDLDVRTYLGSFRRVRNAYPLMTVGGVYTHQRQE
;
A
#
# COMPACT_ATOMS: atom_id res chain seq x y z
N MET A 1 -18.51 53.65 -32.33
CA MET A 1 -19.63 54.25 -31.58
C MET A 1 -19.78 53.44 -30.28
N LYS A 2 -19.61 54.09 -29.11
CA LYS A 2 -19.57 53.54 -27.71
C LYS A 2 -18.37 52.61 -27.42
N ILE A 3 -17.23 53.07 -26.91
CA ILE A 3 -16.90 53.55 -25.54
C ILE A 3 -17.51 52.66 -24.44
N LEU A 4 -16.65 51.90 -23.76
CA LEU A 4 -16.73 51.60 -22.32
C LEU A 4 -15.37 51.10 -21.83
N THR A 5 -14.53 52.06 -21.44
CA THR A 5 -13.37 51.88 -20.58
C THR A 5 -13.86 51.48 -19.18
N LYS A 6 -13.45 50.30 -18.69
CA LYS A 6 -13.48 49.98 -17.26
C LYS A 6 -12.05 49.94 -16.73
N THR A 7 -11.65 51.02 -16.11
CA THR A 7 -10.51 51.12 -15.20
C THR A 7 -10.85 50.30 -13.95
N ALA A 8 -10.18 49.16 -13.75
CA ALA A 8 -10.18 48.46 -12.48
C ALA A 8 -8.97 48.95 -11.67
N ALA A 9 -9.23 49.71 -10.61
CA ALA A 9 -8.23 50.08 -9.63
C ALA A 9 -7.79 48.81 -8.88
N VAL A 10 -6.53 48.41 -9.07
CA VAL A 10 -5.89 47.37 -8.26
C VAL A 10 -5.54 48.01 -6.92
N GLY A 11 -6.44 47.87 -5.96
CA GLY A 11 -6.16 48.20 -4.57
C GLY A 11 -5.19 47.17 -4.01
N TRP A 12 -3.93 47.55 -3.83
CA TRP A 12 -2.98 46.80 -3.03
C TRP A 12 -3.38 46.93 -1.57
N ALA A 13 -4.15 45.97 -1.06
CA ALA A 13 -4.34 45.81 0.36
C ALA A 13 -3.02 45.30 0.95
N PHE A 14 -2.16 46.23 1.39
CA PHE A 14 -1.11 45.92 2.34
C PHE A 14 -1.78 45.43 3.62
N THR A 15 -1.86 44.11 3.77
CA THR A 15 -2.22 43.51 5.05
C THR A 15 -1.02 43.75 5.95
N LEU A 16 -1.19 44.65 6.92
CA LEU A 16 -0.24 44.81 8.01
C LEU A 16 -0.06 43.43 8.67
N PHE A 17 1.14 42.86 8.58
CA PHE A 17 1.55 41.75 9.42
C PHE A 17 1.48 42.23 10.87
N ALA A 18 0.41 41.88 11.57
CA ALA A 18 0.48 41.78 13.01
C ALA A 18 1.59 40.78 13.34
N LEU A 19 2.37 41.04 14.40
CA LEU A 19 3.26 40.08 15.06
C LEU A 19 2.44 38.93 15.72
N GLY A 20 1.55 38.31 14.96
CA GLY A 20 0.34 37.67 15.44
C GLY A 20 0.21 36.22 14.96
N ALA A 21 0.23 35.32 15.95
CA ALA A 21 0.03 33.88 15.87
C ALA A 21 1.04 33.09 15.04
N GLN A 22 1.84 32.26 15.72
CA GLN A 22 2.75 31.27 15.13
C GLN A 22 2.00 30.09 14.46
N PHE A 23 0.67 30.16 14.41
CA PHE A 23 -0.20 29.21 13.73
C PHE A 23 -1.45 29.90 13.16
N GLN A 24 -2.03 29.27 12.16
CA GLN A 24 -3.27 29.65 11.49
C GLN A 24 -4.28 28.51 11.60
N GLU A 25 -5.55 28.83 11.84
CA GLU A 25 -6.63 27.85 11.73
C GLU A 25 -6.91 27.50 10.26
N ILE A 26 -7.11 26.22 9.99
CA ILE A 26 -7.47 25.69 8.68
C ILE A 26 -8.73 24.82 8.81
N PRO A 27 -9.45 24.51 7.73
CA PRO A 27 -10.59 23.60 7.81
C PRO A 27 -10.19 22.26 8.45
N GLY A 28 -10.76 21.97 9.63
CA GLY A 28 -10.52 20.74 10.39
C GLY A 28 -9.25 20.73 11.26
N GLY A 29 -8.54 21.84 11.45
CA GLY A 29 -7.44 21.90 12.40
C GLY A 29 -6.58 23.16 12.29
N ILE A 30 -5.26 23.00 12.38
CA ILE A 30 -4.31 24.12 12.36
C ILE A 30 -3.13 23.87 11.42
N LYS A 31 -2.45 24.96 11.12
CA LYS A 31 -1.16 25.01 10.43
C LYS A 31 -0.22 25.92 11.21
N ALA A 32 0.95 25.44 11.59
CA ALA A 32 1.90 26.17 12.41
C ALA A 32 3.27 26.27 11.74
N GLU A 33 3.90 27.43 11.89
CA GLU A 33 5.26 27.70 11.43
C GLU A 33 6.25 27.46 12.58
N VAL A 34 7.06 26.42 12.43
CA VAL A 34 8.12 26.06 13.39
C VAL A 34 9.41 25.97 12.59
N ASP A 35 10.06 27.12 12.37
CA ASP A 35 11.20 27.28 11.45
C ASP A 35 12.24 26.15 11.57
N PRO A 36 12.66 25.51 10.46
CA PRO A 36 12.30 25.75 9.04
C PRO A 36 11.07 24.99 8.54
N TYR A 37 10.27 24.47 9.46
CA TYR A 37 9.16 23.57 9.18
C TYR A 37 7.81 24.26 9.14
N LEU A 38 6.91 23.59 8.44
CA LEU A 38 5.49 23.83 8.47
C LEU A 38 4.81 22.56 8.93
N ILE A 39 3.99 22.67 9.98
CA ILE A 39 3.31 21.54 10.62
C ILE A 39 1.81 21.74 10.47
N GLU A 40 1.11 20.76 9.92
CA GLU A 40 -0.36 20.78 9.82
C GLU A 40 -0.93 19.65 10.67
N LEU A 41 -1.87 19.99 11.55
CA LEU A 41 -2.67 19.05 12.32
C LEU A 41 -4.09 19.13 11.82
N LYS A 42 -4.65 18.03 11.33
CA LYS A 42 -5.99 18.01 10.76
C LYS A 42 -6.77 16.80 11.24
N PHE A 43 -7.91 17.03 11.90
CA PHE A 43 -8.82 15.96 12.24
C PHE A 43 -9.44 15.36 10.98
N TYR A 44 -9.45 14.03 10.94
CA TYR A 44 -10.22 13.25 9.98
C TYR A 44 -11.55 12.80 10.58
N THR A 45 -11.54 12.47 11.87
CA THR A 45 -12.70 12.11 12.68
C THR A 45 -12.47 12.65 14.10
N PRO A 46 -13.43 12.57 15.02
CA PRO A 46 -13.17 12.94 16.41
C PRO A 46 -12.06 12.11 17.08
N SER A 47 -11.71 10.94 16.54
CA SER A 47 -10.69 10.05 17.12
C SER A 47 -9.42 9.94 16.29
N THR A 48 -9.34 10.63 15.15
CA THR A 48 -8.25 10.48 14.19
C THR A 48 -7.73 11.83 13.74
N VAL A 49 -6.41 12.02 13.83
CA VAL A 49 -5.73 13.23 13.37
C VAL A 49 -4.62 12.86 12.40
N ARG A 50 -4.57 13.54 11.26
CA ARG A 50 -3.44 13.53 10.34
C ARG A 50 -2.45 14.59 10.77
N VAL A 51 -1.18 14.21 10.79
CA VAL A 51 -0.05 15.09 11.05
C VAL A 51 0.81 15.13 9.81
N THR A 52 1.02 16.33 9.29
CA THR A 52 2.01 16.56 8.24
C THR A 52 3.09 17.49 8.74
N LYS A 53 4.35 17.18 8.42
CA LYS A 53 5.49 18.09 8.64
C LYS A 53 6.29 18.17 7.36
N ARG A 54 6.71 19.38 6.98
CA ARG A 54 7.51 19.61 5.78
C ARG A 54 8.40 20.82 5.94
N LEU A 55 9.40 20.94 5.07
CA LEU A 55 10.14 22.18 4.90
C LEU A 55 9.23 23.24 4.28
N GLN A 56 9.30 24.48 4.78
CA GLN A 56 8.51 25.61 4.23
C GLN A 56 8.80 25.86 2.75
N THR A 57 10.02 25.56 2.31
CA THR A 57 10.50 25.71 0.92
C THR A 57 9.95 24.67 -0.05
N HIS A 58 9.33 23.61 0.46
CA HIS A 58 8.82 22.50 -0.37
C HIS A 58 7.30 22.55 -0.43
N SER A 59 6.76 22.67 -1.64
CA SER A 59 5.36 22.37 -1.92
C SER A 59 5.18 20.85 -1.99
N PHE A 60 4.03 20.34 -1.53
CA PHE A 60 3.70 18.93 -1.62
C PHE A 60 2.33 18.77 -2.29
N THR A 61 2.19 17.72 -3.09
CA THR A 61 0.93 17.32 -3.72
C THR A 61 0.48 15.95 -3.25
N ASN A 62 1.11 15.43 -2.18
CA ASN A 62 1.03 14.03 -1.76
C ASN A 62 -0.41 13.50 -1.77
N GLN A 63 -0.68 12.63 -2.73
CA GLN A 63 -1.91 11.87 -2.81
C GLN A 63 -1.60 10.50 -2.20
N SER A 64 -2.20 10.23 -1.05
CA SER A 64 -2.07 8.91 -0.42
C SER A 64 -2.55 7.82 -1.38
N LEU A 65 -1.78 6.74 -1.48
CA LEU A 65 -2.21 5.52 -2.15
C LEU A 65 -3.04 4.63 -1.22
N SER A 66 -2.91 4.80 0.11
CA SER A 66 -3.50 3.91 1.12
C SER A 66 -4.72 4.50 1.83
N VAL A 67 -4.72 5.81 2.10
CA VAL A 67 -5.82 6.52 2.76
C VAL A 67 -6.76 7.09 1.70
N ILE A 68 -7.97 6.54 1.67
CA ILE A 68 -9.03 6.92 0.73
C ILE A 68 -10.12 7.80 1.38
N ALA A 69 -10.09 7.93 2.70
CA ALA A 69 -11.03 8.76 3.44
C ALA A 69 -10.78 10.25 3.22
N ASN A 70 -11.87 11.02 3.26
CA ASN A 70 -11.81 12.47 3.34
C ASN A 70 -12.04 12.94 4.78
N PRO A 71 -11.42 14.05 5.20
CA PRO A 71 -11.68 14.64 6.51
C PRO A 71 -13.16 14.95 6.73
N GLN A 72 -13.71 14.50 7.86
CA GLN A 72 -15.09 14.80 8.25
C GLN A 72 -15.18 16.20 8.88
N GLN A 73 -16.34 16.83 8.74
CA GLN A 73 -16.64 18.05 9.47
C GLN A 73 -17.01 17.69 10.91
N ILE A 74 -16.13 18.06 11.86
CA ILE A 74 -16.31 17.76 13.28
C ILE A 74 -16.33 19.04 14.12
N GLN A 75 -16.87 18.93 15.33
CA GLN A 75 -16.75 19.95 16.37
C GLN A 75 -15.46 19.71 17.16
N TYR A 76 -14.66 20.75 17.33
CA TYR A 76 -13.43 20.73 18.12
C TYR A 76 -13.13 22.13 18.65
N LYS A 77 -12.32 22.21 19.69
CA LYS A 77 -11.85 23.45 20.30
C LYS A 77 -10.37 23.64 20.03
N ILE A 78 -9.96 24.90 19.86
CA ILE A 78 -8.57 25.30 19.82
C ILE A 78 -8.29 26.18 21.04
N GLY A 79 -7.24 25.86 21.76
CA GLY A 79 -6.69 26.70 22.82
C GLY A 79 -5.21 26.97 22.56
N SER A 80 -4.72 28.15 22.96
CA SER A 80 -3.30 28.48 22.85
C SER A 80 -2.83 29.20 24.12
N GLY A 81 -1.56 28.97 24.48
CA GLY A 81 -0.93 29.60 25.64
C GLY A 81 0.42 28.95 25.96
N ASN A 82 1.34 29.73 26.53
CA ASN A 82 2.66 29.25 26.96
C ASN A 82 3.46 28.50 25.87
N GLY A 83 3.36 28.93 24.61
CA GLY A 83 4.05 28.28 23.48
C GLY A 83 3.43 26.96 23.01
N LEU A 84 2.26 26.58 23.54
CA LEU A 84 1.51 25.39 23.18
C LEU A 84 0.21 25.76 22.45
N VAL A 85 -0.15 24.94 21.46
CA VAL A 85 -1.48 24.94 20.84
C VAL A 85 -2.13 23.59 21.09
N THR A 86 -3.37 23.61 21.54
CA THR A 86 -4.16 22.43 21.87
C THR A 86 -5.37 22.37 20.96
N LEU A 87 -5.58 21.22 20.31
CA LEU A 87 -6.80 20.88 19.57
C LEU A 87 -7.53 19.78 20.33
N GLU A 88 -8.81 19.97 20.61
CA GLU A 88 -9.60 19.06 21.44
C GLU A 88 -10.92 18.71 20.74
N SER A 89 -11.10 17.45 20.38
CA SER A 89 -12.36 16.88 19.93
C SER A 89 -13.12 16.24 21.11
N THR A 90 -14.22 15.53 20.84
CA THR A 90 -14.92 14.75 21.87
C THR A 90 -14.11 13.56 22.41
N ASN A 91 -13.15 13.04 21.65
CA ASN A 91 -12.43 11.80 21.98
C ASN A 91 -10.92 11.97 22.10
N LEU A 92 -10.35 13.08 21.62
CA LEU A 92 -8.90 13.23 21.49
C LEU A 92 -8.47 14.66 21.80
N LYS A 93 -7.36 14.76 22.53
CA LYS A 93 -6.62 16.00 22.74
C LYS A 93 -5.24 15.90 22.09
N VAL A 94 -4.92 16.85 21.23
CA VAL A 94 -3.66 16.94 20.48
C VAL A 94 -2.98 18.24 20.86
N MET A 95 -1.72 18.19 21.28
CA MET A 95 -0.97 19.37 21.70
C MET A 95 0.30 19.51 20.87
N LEU A 96 0.50 20.69 20.28
CA LEU A 96 1.68 21.07 19.51
C LEU A 96 2.48 22.11 20.29
N GLU A 97 3.76 21.83 20.51
CA GLU A 97 4.73 22.80 21.01
C GLU A 97 5.30 23.62 19.85
N LEU A 98 5.06 24.94 19.86
CA LEU A 98 5.40 25.84 18.75
C LEU A 98 6.89 26.15 18.64
N THR A 99 7.68 25.87 19.68
CA THR A 99 9.14 26.08 19.66
C THR A 99 9.88 24.88 19.08
N THR A 100 9.44 23.66 19.39
CA THR A 100 10.13 22.41 19.02
C THR A 100 9.44 21.66 17.89
N GLY A 101 8.15 21.93 17.62
CA GLY A 101 7.32 21.17 16.70
C GLY A 101 6.92 19.79 17.22
N ARG A 102 7.13 19.53 18.52
CA ARG A 102 6.79 18.28 19.18
C ARG A 102 5.28 18.17 19.39
N ILE A 103 4.72 17.02 19.05
CA ILE A 103 3.30 16.72 19.22
C ILE A 103 3.09 15.67 20.32
N SER A 104 2.03 15.84 21.10
CA SER A 104 1.55 14.84 22.06
C SER A 104 0.05 14.59 21.90
N PHE A 105 -0.35 13.35 22.14
CA PHE A 105 -1.72 12.85 21.99
C PHE A 105 -2.20 12.32 23.34
N ALA A 106 -3.40 12.71 23.74
CA ALA A 106 -4.02 12.28 24.98
C ALA A 106 -5.50 11.95 24.78
N GLY A 107 -6.01 11.02 25.59
CA GLY A 107 -7.43 10.73 25.68
C GLY A 107 -8.23 11.93 26.23
N PRO A 108 -9.57 11.84 26.24
CA PRO A 108 -10.43 12.92 26.74
C PRO A 108 -10.31 13.09 28.27
N ASP A 109 -9.79 12.09 28.97
CA ASP A 109 -9.45 12.10 30.39
C ASP A 109 -8.08 12.76 30.68
N GLY A 110 -7.35 13.18 29.64
CA GLY A 110 -6.02 13.76 29.74
C GLY A 110 -4.88 12.75 29.90
N ILE A 111 -5.17 11.44 29.86
CA ILE A 111 -4.12 10.42 29.89
C ILE A 111 -3.33 10.47 28.58
N VAL A 112 -2.02 10.68 28.69
CA VAL A 112 -1.12 10.72 27.55
C VAL A 112 -0.98 9.32 26.93
N LEU A 113 -1.25 9.24 25.64
CA LEU A 113 -1.21 8.02 24.85
C LEU A 113 0.13 7.87 24.14
N LEU A 114 0.53 8.90 23.41
CA LEU A 114 1.74 8.93 22.59
C LEU A 114 2.35 10.33 22.61
N VAL A 115 3.67 10.39 22.63
CA VAL A 115 4.42 11.65 22.50
C VAL A 115 5.53 11.48 21.49
N GLU A 116 5.69 12.46 20.61
CA GLU A 116 6.87 12.53 19.76
C GLU A 116 8.13 12.82 20.60
N LYS A 117 9.26 12.27 20.17
CA LYS A 117 10.55 12.61 20.79
C LYS A 117 10.90 14.07 20.51
N GLU A 118 11.46 14.74 21.49
CA GLU A 118 11.98 16.10 21.33
C GLU A 118 13.08 16.10 20.26
N ARG A 119 12.97 17.00 19.27
CA ARG A 119 13.83 17.00 18.06
C ARG A 119 13.87 15.64 17.35
N GLY A 120 12.80 14.86 17.48
CA GLY A 120 12.69 13.49 16.99
C GLY A 120 12.37 13.36 15.51
N PHE A 121 12.40 14.43 14.73
CA PHE A 121 12.07 14.39 13.31
C PHE A 121 13.00 15.27 12.50
N GLY A 122 13.08 15.00 11.20
CA GLY A 122 13.87 15.83 10.30
C GLY A 122 13.91 15.28 8.87
N PHE A 123 14.71 15.97 8.06
CA PHE A 123 14.89 15.69 6.64
C PHE A 123 16.38 15.68 6.29
N THR A 124 16.76 14.81 5.38
CA THR A 124 18.09 14.78 4.75
C THR A 124 17.94 14.74 3.24
N ASN A 125 18.81 15.43 2.51
CA ASN A 125 18.83 15.34 1.05
C ASN A 125 18.98 13.87 0.60
N PHE A 126 18.23 13.50 -0.43
CA PHE A 126 18.24 12.20 -1.05
C PHE A 126 18.21 12.36 -2.57
N ASN A 127 18.95 11.52 -3.29
CA ASN A 127 18.91 11.51 -4.75
C ASN A 127 18.00 10.37 -5.21
N ASP A 128 16.80 10.72 -5.67
CA ASP A 128 15.80 9.77 -6.15
C ASP A 128 15.92 9.62 -7.67
N ALA A 129 16.72 8.66 -8.13
CA ALA A 129 16.94 8.40 -9.56
C ALA A 129 17.36 9.65 -10.38
N GLY A 130 18.18 10.52 -9.80
CA GLY A 130 18.61 11.79 -10.41
C GLY A 130 17.74 13.01 -10.07
N VAL A 131 16.65 12.82 -9.32
CA VAL A 131 15.76 13.88 -8.85
C VAL A 131 16.09 14.26 -7.40
N PRO A 132 16.49 15.52 -7.12
CA PRO A 132 16.66 15.99 -5.76
C PRO A 132 15.38 15.80 -4.93
N SER A 133 15.48 14.98 -3.90
CA SER A 133 14.38 14.58 -3.01
C SER A 133 14.86 14.61 -1.55
N LEU A 134 14.00 14.19 -0.62
CA LEU A 134 14.31 14.12 0.80
C LEU A 134 14.10 12.70 1.31
N SER A 135 14.94 12.26 2.24
CA SER A 135 14.60 11.22 3.21
C SER A 135 14.10 11.91 4.47
N ALA A 136 13.08 11.37 5.12
CA ALA A 136 12.52 11.94 6.34
C ALA A 136 12.35 10.87 7.43
N TRP A 137 12.42 11.30 8.69
CA TRP A 137 12.15 10.44 9.84
C TRP A 137 11.28 11.13 10.88
N GLN A 138 10.55 10.33 11.65
CA GLN A 138 9.81 10.74 12.84
C GLN A 138 9.99 9.68 13.93
N SER A 139 10.29 10.16 15.13
CA SER A 139 10.58 9.35 16.31
C SER A 139 9.55 9.63 17.41
N PHE A 140 9.16 8.58 18.11
CA PHE A 140 8.16 8.60 19.17
C PHE A 140 8.77 8.03 20.46
N ILE A 141 8.23 8.45 21.60
CA ILE A 141 8.55 7.90 22.91
C ILE A 141 7.38 7.00 23.33
N LEU A 142 7.66 5.70 23.46
CA LEU A 142 6.71 4.72 23.98
C LEU A 142 6.95 4.47 25.47
N GLY A 143 5.93 3.94 26.16
CA GLY A 143 6.10 3.43 27.52
C GLY A 143 7.11 2.28 27.56
N LYS A 144 7.86 2.14 28.66
CA LYS A 144 8.90 1.10 28.80
C LYS A 144 8.35 -0.31 28.57
N GLU A 145 7.19 -0.60 29.17
CA GLU A 145 6.51 -1.90 29.08
C GLU A 145 5.42 -1.95 27.99
N GLU A 146 5.27 -0.89 27.20
CA GLU A 146 4.19 -0.79 26.22
C GLU A 146 4.36 -1.80 25.08
N ALA A 147 3.38 -2.68 24.89
CA ALA A 147 3.36 -3.56 23.74
C ALA A 147 2.81 -2.85 22.49
N ILE A 148 3.54 -2.99 21.37
CA ILE A 148 3.05 -2.62 20.03
C ILE A 148 3.04 -3.83 19.11
N PHE A 149 2.10 -3.84 18.16
CA PHE A 149 1.81 -4.92 17.22
C PHE A 149 1.68 -4.36 15.80
N GLY A 150 1.71 -5.22 14.78
CA GLY A 150 1.52 -4.84 13.39
C GLY A 150 2.82 -4.83 12.59
N LEU A 151 3.03 -3.79 11.79
CA LEU A 151 4.09 -3.63 10.78
C LEU A 151 3.98 -4.59 9.58
N GLY A 152 2.92 -5.40 9.52
CA GLY A 152 2.67 -6.39 8.48
C GLY A 152 3.10 -7.81 8.89
N GLN A 153 3.36 -8.67 7.91
CA GLN A 153 3.83 -10.05 8.07
C GLN A 153 5.36 -10.09 8.06
N GLN A 154 5.94 -10.82 9.02
CA GLN A 154 7.39 -10.99 9.18
C GLN A 154 7.75 -12.44 9.53
N GLN A 155 8.92 -12.90 9.09
CA GLN A 155 9.38 -14.29 9.30
C GLN A 155 10.17 -14.56 10.59
N HIS A 156 10.08 -13.71 11.61
CA HIS A 156 10.87 -13.85 12.85
C HIS A 156 10.08 -14.38 14.07
N GLY A 157 8.80 -14.71 13.91
CA GLY A 157 7.98 -15.32 14.97
C GLY A 157 7.75 -14.44 16.21
N LYS A 158 7.82 -13.10 16.06
CA LYS A 158 7.53 -12.17 17.17
C LYS A 158 6.17 -11.53 16.96
N LEU A 159 5.34 -11.55 18.00
CA LEU A 159 4.08 -10.84 18.04
C LEU A 159 4.26 -9.37 18.47
N VAL A 160 5.04 -9.15 19.53
CA VAL A 160 5.34 -7.82 20.06
C VAL A 160 6.53 -7.23 19.31
N GLN A 161 6.34 -6.03 18.76
CA GLN A 161 7.29 -5.34 17.87
C GLN A 161 8.22 -4.37 18.63
N ARG A 162 8.50 -4.67 19.90
CA ARG A 162 9.48 -3.90 20.70
C ARG A 162 10.90 -4.38 20.44
N GLY A 163 11.85 -3.46 20.39
CA GLY A 163 13.27 -3.73 20.18
C GLY A 163 13.62 -4.28 18.80
N VAL A 164 12.76 -4.09 17.79
CA VAL A 164 12.97 -4.61 16.43
C VAL A 164 13.51 -3.53 15.50
N LYS A 165 14.29 -3.96 14.51
CA LYS A 165 14.76 -3.11 13.41
C LYS A 165 14.39 -3.80 12.11
N LEU A 166 13.53 -3.16 11.31
CA LEU A 166 12.96 -3.73 10.08
C LEU A 166 13.20 -2.76 8.93
N ARG A 167 13.88 -3.21 7.88
CA ARG A 167 13.87 -2.50 6.59
C ARG A 167 12.66 -2.98 5.81
N MET A 168 11.60 -2.19 5.83
CA MET A 168 10.31 -2.54 5.25
C MET A 168 10.36 -2.36 3.74
N ILE A 169 10.55 -3.47 3.04
CA ILE A 169 10.40 -3.62 1.59
C ILE A 169 9.64 -4.92 1.34
N GLN A 170 8.59 -4.89 0.53
CA GLN A 170 7.83 -6.11 0.22
C GLN A 170 8.76 -7.20 -0.34
N GLY A 171 8.70 -8.38 0.24
CA GLY A 171 9.43 -9.57 -0.20
C GLY A 171 8.51 -10.78 -0.17
N ASN A 172 8.90 -11.85 -0.86
CA ASN A 172 8.05 -13.02 -1.11
C ASN A 172 7.38 -13.57 0.18
N THR A 173 8.09 -13.51 1.31
CA THR A 173 7.60 -13.96 2.63
C THR A 173 7.34 -12.85 3.65
N ASP A 174 7.67 -11.60 3.30
CA ASP A 174 7.65 -10.46 4.22
C ASP A 174 6.80 -9.33 3.60
N ASP A 175 5.58 -9.17 4.11
CA ASP A 175 4.62 -8.19 3.65
C ASP A 175 4.50 -7.04 4.64
N TYR A 176 5.07 -5.89 4.34
CA TYR A 176 5.07 -4.75 5.24
C TYR A 176 3.85 -3.87 5.06
N VAL A 177 3.21 -3.56 6.18
CA VAL A 177 2.15 -2.54 6.28
C VAL A 177 2.59 -1.58 7.37
N PRO A 178 2.98 -0.32 7.05
CA PRO A 178 3.67 0.58 7.98
C PRO A 178 2.71 1.19 9.02
N ILE A 179 2.07 0.32 9.79
CA ILE A 179 1.09 0.62 10.81
C ILE A 179 1.49 -0.15 12.06
N PHE A 180 1.61 0.54 13.19
CA PHE A 180 1.64 -0.14 14.48
C PHE A 180 0.40 0.18 15.31
N VAL A 181 -0.02 -0.78 16.14
CA VAL A 181 -1.10 -0.64 17.10
C VAL A 181 -0.54 -0.89 18.50
N SER A 182 -0.85 -0.01 19.43
CA SER A 182 -0.47 -0.13 20.84
C SER A 182 -1.59 -0.78 21.65
N GLU A 183 -1.20 -1.57 22.65
CA GLU A 183 -2.12 -2.10 23.67
C GLU A 183 -2.88 -0.99 24.44
N LYS A 184 -2.38 0.26 24.44
CA LYS A 184 -3.07 1.42 25.02
C LYS A 184 -4.26 1.90 24.19
N GLY A 185 -4.60 1.21 23.09
CA GLY A 185 -5.78 1.51 22.29
C GLY A 185 -5.60 2.68 21.33
N TYR A 186 -4.38 2.91 20.85
CA TYR A 186 -4.11 3.80 19.72
C TYR A 186 -3.28 3.11 18.63
N GLY A 187 -3.26 3.68 17.43
CA GLY A 187 -2.39 3.24 16.34
C GLY A 187 -1.79 4.41 15.58
N VAL A 188 -0.69 4.15 14.89
CA VAL A 188 -0.02 5.10 14.00
C VAL A 188 0.07 4.48 12.62
N ILE A 189 -0.45 5.18 11.61
CA ILE A 189 -0.26 4.85 10.19
C ILE A 189 0.81 5.78 9.65
N TRP A 190 1.94 5.22 9.21
CA TRP A 190 2.98 5.96 8.50
C TRP A 190 2.68 5.94 7.00
N ASP A 191 2.20 7.06 6.45
CA ASP A 191 1.68 7.13 5.09
C ASP A 191 2.79 7.47 4.08
N ASN A 192 3.67 6.49 3.87
CA ASN A 192 4.74 6.56 2.89
C ASN A 192 4.96 5.19 2.22
N SER A 193 5.04 5.18 0.89
CA SER A 193 5.18 3.95 0.09
C SER A 193 6.63 3.61 -0.28
N SER A 194 7.59 4.43 0.11
CA SER A 194 9.02 4.19 -0.10
C SER A 194 9.56 3.14 0.87
N PRO A 195 10.69 2.46 0.56
CA PRO A 195 11.40 1.67 1.55
C PRO A 195 11.57 2.44 2.86
N THR A 196 11.15 1.81 3.96
CA THR A 196 11.07 2.48 5.25
C THR A 196 11.78 1.66 6.30
N LEU A 197 12.74 2.26 6.99
CA LEU A 197 13.37 1.68 8.15
C LEU A 197 12.51 1.97 9.39
N PHE A 198 11.92 0.94 9.97
CA PHE A 198 11.36 0.97 11.32
C PHE A 198 12.43 0.55 12.32
N THR A 199 12.62 1.30 13.39
CA THR A 199 13.54 0.94 14.48
C THR A 199 12.90 1.27 15.82
N ASP A 200 12.73 0.26 16.66
CA ASP A 200 12.34 0.42 18.06
C ASP A 200 13.52 0.12 18.98
N THR A 201 13.79 1.03 19.90
CA THR A 201 14.82 0.92 20.93
C THR A 201 14.21 1.18 22.31
N GLN A 202 15.01 1.13 23.37
CA GLN A 202 14.54 1.55 24.70
C GLN A 202 14.25 3.05 24.79
N GLU A 203 14.83 3.86 23.91
CA GLU A 203 14.73 5.32 23.96
C GLU A 203 13.71 5.90 23.00
N GLU A 204 13.50 5.26 21.85
CA GLU A 204 12.64 5.78 20.78
C GLU A 204 12.16 4.69 19.83
N THR A 205 11.04 5.00 19.16
CA THR A 205 10.47 4.25 18.03
C THR A 205 10.46 5.16 16.81
N THR A 206 11.14 4.78 15.74
CA THR A 206 11.42 5.65 14.60
C THR A 206 10.99 5.00 13.29
N PHE A 207 10.24 5.75 12.47
CA PHE A 207 10.10 5.48 11.04
C PHE A 207 11.00 6.40 10.25
N ARG A 208 11.71 5.86 9.26
CA ARG A 208 12.52 6.64 8.30
C ARG A 208 12.34 6.11 6.90
N SER A 209 11.79 6.91 6.00
CA SER A 209 11.63 6.53 4.59
C SER A 209 12.74 7.10 3.71
N GLU A 210 13.10 6.38 2.67
CA GLU A 210 14.16 6.78 1.72
C GLU A 210 13.74 7.99 0.88
N VAL A 211 12.51 7.97 0.35
CA VAL A 211 11.95 9.07 -0.45
C VAL A 211 10.67 9.62 0.20
N CYS A 212 10.68 10.92 0.48
CA CYS A 212 9.60 11.68 1.09
C CYS A 212 9.48 13.07 0.46
N GLU A 213 8.24 13.56 0.37
CA GLU A 213 7.95 15.00 0.20
C GLU A 213 7.66 15.68 1.54
N SER A 214 7.11 14.91 2.48
CA SER A 214 6.76 15.33 3.83
C SER A 214 6.78 14.11 4.77
N ILE A 215 6.82 14.39 6.07
CA ILE A 215 6.42 13.43 7.09
C ILE A 215 4.90 13.46 7.11
N ASP A 216 4.26 12.31 6.91
CA ASP A 216 2.80 12.18 6.83
C ASP A 216 2.38 10.94 7.62
N TYR A 217 1.67 11.16 8.72
CA TYR A 217 1.18 10.04 9.53
C TYR A 217 -0.19 10.36 10.13
N TYR A 218 -0.91 9.30 10.47
CA TYR A 218 -2.22 9.38 11.11
C TYR A 218 -2.13 8.76 12.49
N PHE A 219 -2.56 9.51 13.50
CA PHE A 219 -2.81 8.97 14.84
C PHE A 219 -4.29 8.61 14.95
N VAL A 220 -4.56 7.37 15.36
CA VAL A 220 -5.92 6.80 15.49
C VAL A 220 -6.13 6.36 16.93
N PHE A 221 -7.14 6.88 17.61
CA PHE A 221 -7.52 6.46 18.96
C PHE A 221 -8.79 5.60 18.97
N GLY A 222 -8.65 4.35 19.39
CA GLY A 222 -9.73 3.36 19.39
C GLY A 222 -10.22 2.94 20.77
N LYS A 223 -9.59 3.41 21.86
CA LYS A 223 -9.76 2.93 23.26
C LYS A 223 -9.31 1.49 23.50
N ASN A 224 -9.37 0.62 22.50
CA ASN A 224 -8.85 -0.74 22.47
C ASN A 224 -8.37 -1.09 21.04
N VAL A 225 -7.78 -2.28 20.87
CA VAL A 225 -7.23 -2.73 19.58
C VAL A 225 -8.30 -2.77 18.48
N ASP A 226 -9.49 -3.32 18.74
CA ASP A 226 -10.56 -3.40 17.75
C ASP A 226 -11.02 -2.03 17.27
N GLY A 227 -11.14 -1.05 18.18
CA GLY A 227 -11.46 0.32 17.85
C GLY A 227 -10.38 0.99 16.99
N VAL A 228 -9.11 0.65 17.23
CA VAL A 228 -8.00 1.14 16.40
C VAL A 228 -8.09 0.55 15.00
N ILE A 229 -8.31 -0.76 14.88
CA ILE A 229 -8.53 -1.40 13.58
C ILE A 229 -9.73 -0.80 12.86
N ALA A 230 -10.85 -0.53 13.56
CA ALA A 230 -12.01 0.13 12.96
C ALA A 230 -11.66 1.52 12.41
N GLY A 231 -10.90 2.33 13.16
CA GLY A 231 -10.43 3.64 12.70
C GLY A 231 -9.46 3.56 11.52
N ILE A 232 -8.56 2.57 11.51
CA ILE A 232 -7.70 2.29 10.34
C ILE A 232 -8.56 1.96 9.12
N ARG A 233 -9.59 1.11 9.26
CA ARG A 233 -10.49 0.74 8.15
C ARG A 233 -11.38 1.88 7.70
N GLU A 234 -11.69 2.84 8.56
CA GLU A 234 -12.36 4.08 8.17
C GLU A 234 -11.47 4.91 7.24
N LEU A 235 -10.15 4.95 7.50
CA LEU A 235 -9.17 5.65 6.66
C LEU A 235 -8.86 4.93 5.34
N THR A 236 -8.62 3.62 5.39
CA THR A 236 -8.02 2.86 4.29
C THR A 236 -9.01 1.97 3.53
N GLY A 237 -10.25 1.88 4.00
CA GLY A 237 -11.32 1.11 3.37
C GLY A 237 -11.76 -0.09 4.19
N ARG A 238 -13.04 -0.44 4.04
CA ARG A 238 -13.64 -1.61 4.69
C ARG A 238 -13.17 -2.89 4.01
N ALA A 239 -12.92 -3.93 4.80
CA ALA A 239 -12.73 -5.27 4.28
C ALA A 239 -14.07 -5.78 3.71
N PRO A 240 -14.16 -6.11 2.41
CA PRO A 240 -15.38 -6.68 1.84
C PRO A 240 -15.63 -8.08 2.42
N MET A 241 -16.90 -8.49 2.45
CA MET A 241 -17.24 -9.87 2.80
C MET A 241 -16.73 -10.82 1.73
N LEU A 242 -15.96 -11.82 2.14
CA LEU A 242 -15.59 -12.93 1.27
C LEU A 242 -16.83 -13.78 0.97
N PRO A 243 -16.90 -14.39 -0.22
CA PRO A 243 -17.97 -15.34 -0.52
C PRO A 243 -17.85 -16.56 0.40
N VAL A 244 -18.98 -17.17 0.76
CA VAL A 244 -19.03 -18.23 1.79
C VAL A 244 -18.09 -19.40 1.53
N TRP A 245 -17.91 -19.79 0.27
CA TRP A 245 -17.03 -20.89 -0.14
C TRP A 245 -15.55 -20.64 0.19
N ALA A 246 -15.14 -19.37 0.33
CA ALA A 246 -13.76 -19.03 0.69
C ALA A 246 -13.39 -19.42 2.13
N PHE A 247 -14.38 -19.64 3.01
CA PHE A 247 -14.16 -20.13 4.37
C PHE A 247 -14.14 -21.66 4.49
N GLY A 248 -14.42 -22.37 3.39
CA GLY A 248 -14.32 -23.82 3.31
C GLY A 248 -12.89 -24.32 3.14
N TYR A 249 -12.73 -25.62 2.89
CA TYR A 249 -11.41 -26.20 2.63
C TYR A 249 -10.97 -25.96 1.19
N TRP A 250 -9.68 -25.61 1.03
CA TRP A 250 -9.04 -25.36 -0.26
C TRP A 250 -7.94 -26.38 -0.51
N GLN A 251 -7.98 -27.01 -1.68
CA GLN A 251 -6.91 -27.89 -2.14
C GLN A 251 -6.08 -27.19 -3.21
N CYS A 252 -4.76 -27.13 -2.99
CA CYS A 252 -3.77 -26.60 -3.92
C CYS A 252 -2.61 -27.58 -4.11
N LYS A 253 -1.86 -27.43 -5.19
CA LYS A 253 -0.58 -28.08 -5.43
C LYS A 253 0.24 -27.14 -6.31
N GLU A 254 1.55 -27.10 -6.10
CA GLU A 254 2.55 -26.61 -7.07
C GLU A 254 3.08 -27.84 -7.83
N ARG A 255 2.62 -28.15 -9.05
CA ARG A 255 1.40 -27.67 -9.71
C ARG A 255 0.56 -28.83 -10.22
N TYR A 256 -0.74 -28.61 -10.46
CA TYR A 256 -1.53 -29.49 -11.32
C TYR A 256 -1.15 -29.26 -12.79
N LYS A 257 -0.87 -30.34 -13.52
CA LYS A 257 -0.26 -30.29 -14.85
C LYS A 257 -1.22 -30.55 -16.00
N SER A 258 -2.44 -31.01 -15.73
CA SER A 258 -3.45 -31.25 -16.75
C SER A 258 -4.86 -31.11 -16.22
N ARG A 259 -5.82 -30.97 -17.14
CA ARG A 259 -7.26 -31.07 -16.87
C ARG A 259 -7.60 -32.35 -16.09
N SER A 260 -7.02 -33.48 -16.50
CA SER A 260 -7.33 -34.78 -15.91
C SER A 260 -6.90 -34.86 -14.45
N GLU A 261 -5.77 -34.24 -14.10
CA GLU A 261 -5.23 -34.25 -12.74
C GLU A 261 -6.10 -33.42 -11.80
N ILE A 262 -6.36 -32.15 -12.14
CA ILE A 262 -7.13 -31.25 -11.25
C ILE A 262 -8.57 -31.73 -11.07
N VAL A 263 -9.25 -32.16 -12.13
CA VAL A 263 -10.60 -32.72 -12.05
C VAL A 263 -10.61 -34.04 -11.27
N GLY A 264 -9.60 -34.90 -11.51
CA GLY A 264 -9.45 -36.17 -10.80
C GLY A 264 -9.30 -35.98 -9.30
N VAL A 265 -8.56 -34.96 -8.86
CA VAL A 265 -8.43 -34.61 -7.43
C VAL A 265 -9.78 -34.21 -6.84
N VAL A 266 -10.52 -33.29 -7.47
CA VAL A 266 -11.85 -32.87 -6.99
C VAL A 266 -12.80 -34.06 -6.91
N ARG A 267 -12.82 -34.90 -7.94
CA ARG A 267 -13.64 -36.12 -7.97
C ARG A 267 -13.28 -37.06 -6.83
N ARG A 268 -11.98 -37.24 -6.55
CA ARG A 268 -11.52 -38.11 -5.47
C ARG A 268 -11.97 -37.61 -4.09
N TYR A 269 -11.93 -36.31 -3.84
CA TYR A 269 -12.49 -35.72 -2.62
C TYR A 269 -13.98 -36.07 -2.45
N ARG A 270 -14.76 -35.99 -3.53
CA ARG A 270 -16.19 -36.36 -3.53
C ARG A 270 -16.41 -37.85 -3.29
N GLU A 271 -15.67 -38.72 -3.96
CA GLU A 271 -15.73 -40.18 -3.76
C GLU A 271 -15.42 -40.59 -2.32
N LEU A 272 -14.47 -39.89 -1.68
CA LEU A 272 -14.06 -40.15 -0.31
C LEU A 272 -14.99 -39.54 0.75
N GLY A 273 -15.96 -38.70 0.34
CA GLY A 273 -16.82 -37.97 1.28
C GLY A 273 -16.07 -36.89 2.09
N VAL A 274 -14.92 -36.41 1.61
CA VAL A 274 -14.15 -35.34 2.28
C VAL A 274 -14.62 -33.96 1.78
N PRO A 275 -14.98 -33.02 2.67
CA PRO A 275 -15.40 -31.68 2.28
C PRO A 275 -14.30 -30.93 1.50
N LEU A 276 -14.72 -30.25 0.43
CA LEU A 276 -13.85 -29.42 -0.40
C LEU A 276 -14.71 -28.35 -1.07
N ASP A 277 -14.38 -27.08 -0.88
CA ASP A 277 -15.11 -25.94 -1.43
C ASP A 277 -14.35 -25.25 -2.57
N GLY A 278 -13.02 -25.29 -2.54
CA GLY A 278 -12.17 -24.66 -3.55
C GLY A 278 -10.99 -25.53 -4.00
N VAL A 279 -10.69 -25.50 -5.30
CA VAL A 279 -9.43 -26.04 -5.86
C VAL A 279 -8.66 -24.92 -6.52
N ILE A 280 -7.33 -24.97 -6.44
CA ILE A 280 -6.45 -23.95 -7.03
C ILE A 280 -5.66 -24.56 -8.19
N LEU A 281 -5.81 -23.98 -9.38
CA LEU A 281 -4.93 -24.25 -10.51
C LEU A 281 -3.75 -23.28 -10.47
N ASP A 282 -2.58 -23.81 -10.14
CA ASP A 282 -1.33 -23.05 -10.07
C ASP A 282 -0.78 -22.69 -11.47
N TRP A 283 0.37 -22.01 -11.52
CA TRP A 283 1.07 -21.47 -12.69
C TRP A 283 1.24 -22.45 -13.87
N ARG A 284 1.54 -21.89 -15.06
CA ARG A 284 1.90 -22.62 -16.30
C ARG A 284 0.79 -23.38 -17.04
N TYR A 285 -0.47 -23.03 -16.84
CA TYR A 285 -1.54 -23.42 -17.80
C TYR A 285 -1.40 -22.73 -19.17
N TRP A 286 -0.49 -21.76 -19.29
CA TRP A 286 -0.04 -21.12 -20.53
C TRP A 286 1.14 -21.85 -21.22
N GLY A 287 1.70 -22.91 -20.61
CA GLY A 287 2.77 -23.71 -21.20
C GLY A 287 4.17 -23.14 -20.97
N ASN A 288 4.80 -22.64 -22.04
CA ASN A 288 6.21 -22.22 -22.06
C ASN A 288 6.44 -20.84 -21.42
N ASN A 289 7.62 -20.61 -20.84
CA ASN A 289 8.01 -19.37 -20.16
C ASN A 289 8.02 -18.11 -21.04
N TYR A 290 8.12 -18.20 -22.37
CA TYR A 290 7.96 -17.03 -23.26
C TYR A 290 6.51 -16.52 -23.32
N LEU A 291 5.55 -17.38 -22.98
CA LEU A 291 4.12 -17.08 -22.83
C LEU A 291 3.73 -16.87 -21.37
N TRP A 292 4.71 -16.55 -20.50
CA TRP A 292 4.49 -16.36 -19.07
C TRP A 292 3.30 -15.46 -18.79
N ASN A 293 2.37 -15.97 -17.97
CA ASN A 293 1.17 -15.26 -17.55
C ASN A 293 0.34 -14.71 -18.73
N ALA A 294 0.24 -15.48 -19.83
CA ALA A 294 -0.61 -15.12 -20.96
C ALA A 294 -2.10 -14.95 -20.59
N MET A 295 -2.52 -15.39 -19.39
CA MET A 295 -3.92 -15.42 -18.94
C MET A 295 -4.84 -16.13 -19.93
N GLU A 296 -4.28 -17.11 -20.63
CA GLU A 296 -4.95 -17.95 -21.63
C GLU A 296 -4.48 -19.39 -21.41
N PHE A 297 -5.39 -20.36 -21.60
CA PHE A 297 -5.03 -21.78 -21.60
C PHE A 297 -4.38 -22.13 -22.94
N LEU A 298 -3.05 -22.13 -22.96
CA LEU A 298 -2.23 -22.38 -24.16
C LEU A 298 -1.49 -23.71 -24.09
N ASP A 299 -1.49 -24.36 -22.92
CA ASP A 299 -0.93 -25.71 -22.75
C ASP A 299 -1.97 -26.76 -23.23
N PRO A 300 -1.60 -27.66 -24.16
CA PRO A 300 -2.50 -28.69 -24.69
C PRO A 300 -3.01 -29.68 -23.63
N GLU A 301 -2.38 -29.74 -22.44
CA GLU A 301 -2.85 -30.56 -21.31
C GLU A 301 -4.13 -30.01 -20.64
N PHE A 302 -4.59 -28.82 -21.05
CA PHE A 302 -5.84 -28.21 -20.59
C PHE A 302 -6.85 -27.97 -21.74
N PRO A 303 -7.29 -29.03 -22.45
CA PRO A 303 -8.28 -28.89 -23.49
C PRO A 303 -9.65 -28.54 -22.90
N ASP A 304 -10.45 -27.76 -23.63
CA ASP A 304 -11.78 -27.30 -23.21
C ASP A 304 -11.80 -26.78 -21.74
N PRO A 305 -11.11 -25.67 -21.45
CA PRO A 305 -11.03 -25.13 -20.09
C PRO A 305 -12.41 -24.76 -19.52
N ALA A 306 -13.35 -24.31 -20.37
CA ALA A 306 -14.72 -24.04 -19.95
C ALA A 306 -15.43 -25.33 -19.51
N GLY A 307 -15.23 -26.45 -20.21
CA GLY A 307 -15.76 -27.76 -19.80
C GLY A 307 -15.13 -28.28 -18.51
N MET A 308 -13.82 -28.07 -18.31
CA MET A 308 -13.14 -28.37 -17.06
C MET A 308 -13.78 -27.64 -15.88
N ILE A 309 -13.97 -26.33 -16.00
CA ILE A 309 -14.56 -25.48 -14.96
C ILE A 309 -16.01 -25.92 -14.67
N ARG A 310 -16.81 -26.16 -15.71
CA ARG A 310 -18.19 -26.68 -15.55
C ARG A 310 -18.23 -28.02 -14.81
N GLU A 311 -17.29 -28.93 -15.06
CA GLU A 311 -17.22 -30.22 -14.35
C GLU A 311 -16.89 -30.02 -12.87
N ILE A 312 -15.93 -29.14 -12.55
CA ILE A 312 -15.57 -28.79 -11.17
C ILE A 312 -16.77 -28.16 -10.44
N HIS A 313 -17.47 -27.22 -11.09
CA HIS A 313 -18.69 -26.62 -10.56
C HIS A 313 -19.82 -27.63 -10.38
N GLY A 314 -19.95 -28.59 -11.30
CA GLY A 314 -20.92 -29.69 -11.21
C GLY A 314 -20.70 -30.62 -10.01
N MET A 315 -19.49 -30.61 -9.44
CA MET A 315 -19.16 -31.26 -8.18
C MET A 315 -19.27 -30.30 -6.98
N ASN A 316 -19.96 -29.16 -7.08
CA ASN A 316 -20.08 -28.15 -6.02
C ASN A 316 -18.72 -27.67 -5.47
N CYS A 317 -17.71 -27.57 -6.31
CA CYS A 317 -16.40 -27.02 -5.97
C CYS A 317 -16.18 -25.74 -6.78
N LYS A 318 -15.50 -24.75 -6.19
CA LYS A 318 -15.03 -23.54 -6.89
C LYS A 318 -13.61 -23.71 -7.37
N ILE A 319 -13.21 -22.90 -8.35
CA ILE A 319 -11.84 -22.88 -8.87
C ILE A 319 -11.26 -21.48 -8.80
N MET A 320 -10.06 -21.39 -8.22
CA MET A 320 -9.18 -20.23 -8.30
C MET A 320 -7.98 -20.56 -9.18
N ILE A 321 -7.45 -19.55 -9.85
CA ILE A 321 -6.33 -19.73 -10.78
C ILE A 321 -5.19 -18.75 -10.47
N SER A 322 -3.95 -19.21 -10.64
CA SER A 322 -2.75 -18.39 -10.53
C SER A 322 -2.72 -17.35 -11.65
N ILE A 323 -2.51 -16.09 -11.27
CA ILE A 323 -2.18 -14.97 -12.16
C ILE A 323 -1.01 -14.21 -11.55
N TRP A 324 -0.11 -13.73 -12.40
CA TRP A 324 1.14 -13.08 -11.98
C TRP A 324 1.14 -11.61 -12.34
N ASN A 325 2.19 -10.90 -11.94
CA ASN A 325 2.38 -9.47 -12.22
C ASN A 325 3.52 -9.20 -13.21
N SER A 326 3.96 -10.24 -13.89
CA SER A 326 4.93 -10.17 -14.97
C SER A 326 4.39 -10.88 -16.21
N PHE A 327 4.91 -10.51 -17.38
CA PHE A 327 4.44 -11.04 -18.67
C PHE A 327 5.62 -11.47 -19.52
N GLY A 328 5.47 -12.60 -20.21
CA GLY A 328 6.44 -13.09 -21.17
C GLY A 328 6.42 -12.29 -22.48
N PRO A 329 7.55 -12.19 -23.21
CA PRO A 329 7.69 -11.32 -24.37
C PRO A 329 6.81 -11.72 -25.56
N MET A 330 6.28 -12.95 -25.58
CA MET A 330 5.40 -13.45 -26.63
C MET A 330 3.91 -13.30 -26.31
N THR A 331 3.57 -12.72 -25.15
CA THR A 331 2.18 -12.46 -24.76
C THR A 331 1.62 -11.20 -25.44
N LYS A 332 0.29 -11.12 -25.56
CA LYS A 332 -0.39 -9.94 -26.13
C LYS A 332 -0.30 -8.73 -25.18
N GLN A 333 -0.38 -8.99 -23.87
CA GLN A 333 -0.19 -8.05 -22.77
C GLN A 333 1.16 -7.35 -22.88
N TYR A 334 2.24 -8.12 -22.99
CA TYR A 334 3.60 -7.57 -23.08
C TYR A 334 3.74 -6.59 -24.24
N ARG A 335 3.15 -6.90 -25.41
CA ARG A 335 3.17 -6.01 -26.57
C ARG A 335 2.54 -4.65 -26.26
N GLU A 336 1.31 -4.65 -25.74
CA GLU A 336 0.60 -3.40 -25.41
C GLU A 336 1.27 -2.63 -24.28
N LEU A 337 1.74 -3.32 -23.23
CA LEU A 337 2.46 -2.70 -22.11
C LEU A 337 3.77 -2.06 -22.57
N LYS A 338 4.49 -2.72 -23.48
CA LYS A 338 5.72 -2.18 -24.08
C LYS A 338 5.44 -0.91 -24.90
N GLU A 339 4.35 -0.88 -25.67
CA GLU A 339 3.96 0.27 -26.49
C GLU A 339 3.72 1.54 -25.65
N ILE A 340 3.21 1.38 -24.43
CA ILE A 340 2.98 2.50 -23.49
C ILE A 340 4.13 2.70 -22.48
N GLY A 341 5.22 1.94 -22.59
CA GLY A 341 6.37 2.01 -21.67
C GLY A 341 6.06 1.56 -20.23
N ALA A 342 5.10 0.67 -20.03
CA ALA A 342 4.62 0.20 -18.73
C ALA A 342 5.22 -1.17 -18.33
N LEU A 343 6.47 -1.43 -18.70
CA LEU A 343 7.24 -2.61 -18.28
C LEU A 343 8.44 -2.16 -17.46
N LEU A 344 8.58 -2.69 -16.25
CA LEU A 344 9.67 -2.35 -15.33
C LEU A 344 10.92 -3.15 -15.69
N ASP A 345 12.04 -2.45 -15.92
CA ASP A 345 13.27 -3.06 -16.42
C ASP A 345 14.19 -3.55 -15.29
N PHE A 346 13.76 -4.62 -14.63
CA PHE A 346 14.58 -5.41 -13.73
C PHE A 346 14.31 -6.90 -13.93
N ILE A 347 15.17 -7.75 -13.35
CA ILE A 347 15.07 -9.20 -13.50
C ILE A 347 13.99 -9.72 -12.54
N THR A 348 13.08 -10.52 -13.08
CA THR A 348 12.00 -11.17 -12.34
C THR A 348 11.92 -12.65 -12.72
N TRP A 349 11.10 -13.41 -12.02
CA TRP A 349 10.88 -14.82 -12.33
C TRP A 349 9.98 -15.00 -13.57
N PRO A 350 10.25 -16.01 -14.42
CA PRO A 350 11.43 -16.87 -14.46
C PRO A 350 12.64 -16.21 -15.13
N GLU A 351 13.86 -16.64 -14.81
CA GLU A 351 15.09 -16.10 -15.44
C GLU A 351 15.33 -16.66 -16.85
N SER A 352 14.85 -17.88 -17.13
CA SER A 352 15.05 -18.58 -18.40
C SER A 352 13.73 -18.85 -19.13
N GLY A 353 13.77 -18.77 -20.46
CA GLY A 353 12.68 -19.21 -21.34
C GLY A 353 12.59 -20.74 -21.45
N CYS A 354 13.62 -21.46 -21.00
CA CYS A 354 13.63 -22.91 -20.91
C CYS A 354 13.08 -23.38 -19.55
N ASP A 355 12.43 -24.54 -19.56
CA ASP A 355 11.87 -25.15 -18.35
C ASP A 355 12.88 -26.01 -17.57
N LEU A 356 14.13 -26.09 -18.05
CA LEU A 356 15.17 -26.92 -17.45
C LEU A 356 15.72 -26.29 -16.17
N TRP A 357 16.11 -27.16 -15.24
CA TRP A 357 16.81 -26.78 -14.01
C TRP A 357 18.27 -27.27 -14.05
N PRO A 358 19.27 -26.44 -13.68
CA PRO A 358 19.15 -25.01 -13.36
C PRO A 358 18.77 -24.15 -14.58
N PRO A 359 18.30 -22.89 -14.38
CA PRO A 359 17.90 -22.00 -15.48
C PRO A 359 19.02 -21.79 -16.51
N ARG A 360 18.67 -21.82 -17.80
CA ARG A 360 19.58 -21.55 -18.93
C ARG A 360 19.57 -20.06 -19.26
N LEU A 361 20.54 -19.30 -18.74
CA LEU A 361 20.63 -17.84 -18.93
C LEU A 361 21.03 -17.42 -20.36
N ASP A 362 21.56 -18.34 -21.15
CA ASP A 362 21.77 -18.18 -22.60
C ASP A 362 20.46 -18.26 -23.41
N TYR A 363 19.37 -18.68 -22.76
CA TYR A 363 17.98 -18.56 -23.22
C TYR A 363 17.19 -17.69 -22.23
N PRO A 364 17.41 -16.37 -22.19
CA PRO A 364 16.73 -15.51 -21.22
C PRO A 364 15.21 -15.53 -21.45
N SER A 365 14.44 -15.46 -20.37
CA SER A 365 12.95 -15.47 -20.47
C SER A 365 12.39 -14.24 -21.18
N GLY A 366 13.04 -13.08 -21.01
CA GLY A 366 12.53 -11.79 -21.44
C GLY A 366 11.29 -11.31 -20.67
N VAL A 367 10.93 -11.99 -19.57
CA VAL A 367 9.77 -11.65 -18.76
C VAL A 367 9.99 -10.30 -18.07
N ARG A 368 8.94 -9.48 -17.98
CA ARG A 368 8.98 -8.17 -17.33
C ARG A 368 7.75 -7.94 -16.47
N VAL A 369 7.96 -7.32 -15.30
CA VAL A 369 6.90 -6.87 -14.42
C VAL A 369 6.17 -5.69 -15.06
N TYR A 370 4.84 -5.64 -14.98
CA TYR A 370 4.09 -4.49 -15.48
C TYR A 370 4.03 -3.36 -14.44
N ASP A 371 3.95 -2.12 -14.92
CA ASP A 371 3.79 -0.95 -14.06
C ASP A 371 2.35 -0.85 -13.53
N ALA A 372 2.09 -1.46 -12.36
CA ALA A 372 0.79 -1.42 -11.71
C ALA A 372 0.34 -0.02 -11.29
N TYR A 373 1.22 0.98 -11.27
CA TYR A 373 0.85 2.37 -10.95
C TYR A 373 0.19 3.07 -12.13
N ASN A 374 0.45 2.62 -13.36
CA ASN A 374 -0.18 3.14 -14.57
C ASN A 374 -1.64 2.65 -14.70
N PRO A 375 -2.65 3.55 -14.70
CA PRO A 375 -4.05 3.14 -14.86
C PRO A 375 -4.30 2.38 -16.17
N THR A 376 -3.75 2.84 -17.30
CA THR A 376 -3.88 2.15 -18.59
C THR A 376 -3.28 0.73 -18.55
N ALA A 377 -2.19 0.54 -17.81
CA ALA A 377 -1.59 -0.78 -17.67
C ALA A 377 -2.49 -1.74 -16.85
N ARG A 378 -3.20 -1.23 -15.82
CA ARG A 378 -4.21 -2.01 -15.09
C ARG A 378 -5.43 -2.33 -15.96
N ASP A 379 -5.84 -1.41 -16.84
CA ASP A 379 -6.92 -1.67 -17.80
C ASP A 379 -6.53 -2.79 -18.78
N ILE A 380 -5.29 -2.77 -19.27
CA ILE A 380 -4.73 -3.84 -20.12
C ILE A 380 -4.73 -5.17 -19.38
N TYR A 381 -4.19 -5.20 -18.15
CA TYR A 381 -4.19 -6.39 -17.30
C TYR A 381 -5.59 -6.98 -17.16
N TRP A 382 -6.58 -6.14 -16.78
CA TRP A 382 -7.96 -6.56 -16.60
C TRP A 382 -8.59 -7.09 -17.90
N LYS A 383 -8.38 -6.39 -19.02
CA LYS A 383 -8.92 -6.79 -20.32
C LYS A 383 -8.57 -8.25 -20.66
N TYR A 384 -7.30 -8.64 -20.45
CA TYR A 384 -6.86 -10.00 -20.74
C TYR A 384 -7.30 -11.00 -19.68
N LEU A 385 -7.24 -10.64 -18.39
CA LEU A 385 -7.77 -11.47 -17.31
C LEU A 385 -9.25 -11.81 -17.52
N LYS A 386 -10.06 -10.79 -17.85
CA LYS A 386 -11.48 -10.93 -18.12
C LYS A 386 -11.74 -11.87 -19.30
N ASN A 387 -11.16 -11.54 -20.45
CA ASN A 387 -11.47 -12.23 -21.70
C ASN A 387 -10.91 -13.66 -21.74
N GLY A 388 -9.77 -13.89 -21.09
CA GLY A 388 -9.09 -15.17 -21.09
C GLY A 388 -9.51 -16.12 -19.96
N LEU A 389 -9.92 -15.60 -18.80
CA LEU A 389 -10.18 -16.42 -17.60
C LEU A 389 -11.56 -16.18 -16.98
N LEU A 390 -11.99 -14.92 -16.76
CA LEU A 390 -13.28 -14.65 -16.11
C LEU A 390 -14.46 -15.16 -16.93
N THR A 391 -14.44 -14.94 -18.25
CA THR A 391 -15.49 -15.41 -19.17
C THR A 391 -15.62 -16.93 -19.22
N LEU A 392 -14.58 -17.67 -18.78
CA LEU A 392 -14.61 -19.13 -18.69
C LEU A 392 -15.28 -19.65 -17.41
N GLY A 393 -15.55 -18.76 -16.44
CA GLY A 393 -16.20 -19.09 -15.18
C GLY A 393 -15.26 -19.35 -13.99
N ILE A 394 -14.02 -18.86 -14.03
CA ILE A 394 -13.13 -18.87 -12.86
C ILE A 394 -13.75 -18.06 -11.71
N ASP A 395 -13.70 -18.58 -10.48
CA ASP A 395 -14.37 -17.98 -9.31
C ASP A 395 -13.47 -17.05 -8.49
N GLY A 396 -12.14 -17.17 -8.61
CA GLY A 396 -11.18 -16.39 -7.82
C GLY A 396 -9.80 -16.30 -8.46
N TRP A 397 -9.01 -15.35 -7.97
CA TRP A 397 -7.67 -15.04 -8.46
C TRP A 397 -6.63 -15.29 -7.37
N TRP A 398 -5.66 -16.14 -7.65
CA TRP A 398 -4.45 -16.21 -6.85
C TRP A 398 -3.40 -15.30 -7.51
N ILE A 399 -3.31 -14.07 -7.01
CA ILE A 399 -2.39 -13.05 -7.52
C ILE A 399 -1.02 -13.26 -6.89
N ASP A 400 -0.19 -14.06 -7.56
CA ASP A 400 1.14 -14.41 -7.08
C ASP A 400 2.18 -13.35 -7.47
N SER A 401 3.32 -13.33 -6.76
CA SER A 401 4.44 -12.43 -7.07
C SER A 401 4.03 -10.95 -7.05
N SER A 402 3.30 -10.55 -6.00
CA SER A 402 2.67 -9.22 -5.90
C SER A 402 3.50 -8.19 -5.15
N GLU A 403 4.72 -8.57 -4.75
CA GLU A 403 5.67 -7.70 -4.07
C GLU A 403 6.18 -6.59 -4.97
N PRO A 404 6.61 -6.78 -6.25
CA PRO A 404 6.70 -7.97 -7.13
C PRO A 404 8.02 -8.76 -7.01
N ASP A 405 8.08 -10.00 -7.55
CA ASP A 405 9.33 -10.79 -7.55
C ASP A 405 10.48 -10.03 -8.21
N HIS A 406 11.61 -10.06 -7.52
CA HIS A 406 12.80 -9.34 -7.88
C HIS A 406 14.02 -10.25 -7.69
N LEU A 407 14.54 -10.76 -8.80
CA LEU A 407 15.69 -11.65 -8.79
C LEU A 407 16.96 -10.83 -8.97
N GLN A 408 18.04 -11.27 -8.33
CA GLN A 408 19.34 -10.58 -8.38
C GLN A 408 19.25 -9.09 -8.01
N PHE A 409 18.40 -8.76 -7.03
CA PHE A 409 18.10 -7.40 -6.62
C PHE A 409 19.35 -6.53 -6.43
N LYS A 410 19.35 -5.36 -7.07
CA LYS A 410 20.32 -4.28 -6.86
C LYS A 410 19.55 -3.05 -6.41
N ASP A 411 20.19 -2.23 -5.58
CA ASP A 411 19.54 -1.01 -5.09
C ASP A 411 19.12 -0.08 -6.26
N SER A 412 19.90 -0.04 -7.34
CA SER A 412 19.56 0.71 -8.57
C SER A 412 18.27 0.27 -9.24
N ASP A 413 17.77 -0.95 -8.97
CA ASP A 413 16.52 -1.42 -9.56
C ASP A 413 15.31 -0.69 -8.96
N LEU A 414 15.46 -0.08 -7.78
CA LEU A 414 14.48 0.84 -7.21
C LEU A 414 14.44 2.18 -7.97
N ASP A 415 15.43 2.51 -8.79
CA ASP A 415 15.45 3.76 -9.54
C ASP A 415 14.69 3.67 -10.88
N VAL A 416 14.19 2.48 -11.23
CA VAL A 416 13.37 2.24 -12.43
C VAL A 416 12.15 3.17 -12.42
N ARG A 417 11.87 3.78 -13.57
CA ARG A 417 10.73 4.70 -13.72
C ARG A 417 9.41 3.95 -13.75
N THR A 418 8.45 4.46 -12.99
CA THR A 418 7.04 4.09 -12.99
C THR A 418 6.19 5.30 -13.39
N TYR A 419 4.88 5.09 -13.53
CA TYR A 419 3.90 6.14 -13.77
C TYR A 419 3.87 7.23 -12.68
N LEU A 420 4.16 6.86 -11.42
CA LEU A 420 4.11 7.77 -10.27
C LEU A 420 5.49 8.28 -9.81
N GLY A 421 6.54 8.09 -10.62
CA GLY A 421 7.92 8.48 -10.28
C GLY A 421 8.86 7.29 -10.25
N SER A 422 9.96 7.36 -9.50
CA SER A 422 10.83 6.19 -9.31
C SER A 422 10.08 5.05 -8.62
N PHE A 423 10.50 3.82 -8.86
CA PHE A 423 9.95 2.67 -8.16
C PHE A 423 10.24 2.77 -6.65
N ARG A 424 11.35 3.37 -6.24
CA ARG A 424 11.74 3.63 -4.86
C ARG A 424 10.71 4.46 -4.11
N ARG A 425 10.08 5.42 -4.76
CA ARG A 425 9.06 6.29 -4.15
C ARG A 425 7.79 5.52 -3.78
N VAL A 426 7.45 4.51 -4.57
CA VAL A 426 6.16 3.81 -4.47
C VAL A 426 6.29 2.32 -4.12
N ARG A 427 7.52 1.82 -3.96
CA ARG A 427 7.90 0.39 -3.88
C ARG A 427 6.94 -0.49 -3.06
N ASN A 428 6.54 -0.03 -1.90
CA ASN A 428 5.73 -0.80 -0.96
C ASN A 428 4.23 -0.80 -1.27
N ALA A 429 3.77 0.05 -2.18
CA ALA A 429 2.39 0.10 -2.63
C ALA A 429 2.11 -0.78 -3.86
N TYR A 430 3.10 -1.46 -4.43
CA TYR A 430 2.89 -2.31 -5.61
C TYR A 430 1.78 -3.36 -5.40
N PRO A 431 1.75 -4.14 -4.28
CA PRO A 431 0.67 -5.09 -4.05
C PRO A 431 -0.70 -4.42 -4.01
N LEU A 432 -0.80 -3.26 -3.37
CA LEU A 432 -2.06 -2.49 -3.26
C LEU A 432 -2.58 -2.07 -4.63
N MET A 433 -1.70 -1.60 -5.51
CA MET A 433 -2.09 -1.13 -6.85
C MET A 433 -2.48 -2.29 -7.76
N THR A 434 -1.79 -3.41 -7.65
CA THR A 434 -2.08 -4.64 -8.39
C THR A 434 -3.42 -5.24 -7.97
N VAL A 435 -3.57 -5.58 -6.69
CA VAL A 435 -4.79 -6.21 -6.16
C VAL A 435 -5.99 -5.27 -6.26
N GLY A 436 -5.80 -4.00 -5.93
CA GLY A 436 -6.82 -2.96 -6.06
C GLY A 436 -7.27 -2.75 -7.49
N GLY A 437 -6.35 -2.89 -8.46
CA GLY A 437 -6.65 -2.89 -9.89
C GLY A 437 -7.63 -3.98 -10.27
N VAL A 438 -7.31 -5.24 -9.95
CA VAL A 438 -8.19 -6.39 -10.25
C VAL A 438 -9.55 -6.25 -9.55
N TYR A 439 -9.54 -5.93 -8.25
CA TYR A 439 -10.77 -5.78 -7.46
C TYR A 439 -11.70 -4.70 -8.03
N THR A 440 -11.16 -3.52 -8.34
CA THR A 440 -11.96 -2.38 -8.82
C THR A 440 -12.60 -2.70 -10.17
N HIS A 441 -11.85 -3.28 -11.09
CA HIS A 441 -12.37 -3.63 -12.40
C HIS A 441 -13.43 -4.73 -12.33
N GLN A 442 -13.18 -5.80 -11.56
CA GLN A 442 -14.16 -6.88 -11.40
C GLN A 442 -15.48 -6.38 -10.80
N ARG A 443 -15.43 -5.37 -9.92
CA ARG A 443 -16.62 -4.75 -9.32
C ARG A 443 -17.41 -3.85 -10.27
N GLN A 444 -16.85 -3.51 -11.44
CA GLN A 444 -17.48 -2.67 -12.46
C GLN A 444 -18.13 -3.50 -13.58
N GLU A 445 -17.83 -4.79 -13.65
CA GLU A 445 -18.59 -5.77 -14.46
C GLU A 445 -19.93 -6.09 -13.81
#